data_AF-A0A3C0T584-F1
#
_entry.id   AF-A0A3C0T584-F1
#
_cell.length_a   1.000
_cell.length_b   1.000
_cell.length_c   1.000
_cell.angle_alpha   90.00
_cell.angle_beta   90.00
_cell.angle_gamma   90.00
#
_symmetry.space_group_name_H-M   'P 1'
#
loop_
_entity.id
_entity.type
_entity.pdbx_description
1 polymer ?
#
loop_
_entity_poly.entity_id
_entity_poly.type
_entity_poly.pdbx_seq_one_letter_code
_entity_poly.pdbx_strand_id
1 'polypeptide(L)'
;LFGVEDNLTNLYTSAEWGYHAAITWFEAKKGAPLDSLEYLDPHQHEKAAGRFLKKTDGRGGIYMSTVHTPDLEEIKARVEATGGGWEGAPKGSLGFIHPRRTYGLLLGVTYFDSIDARRPTPEEPDAWGNH
;
A
#
# COMPACT_ATOMS: atom_id res chain seq x y z
N LEU A 1 -5.61 -2.92 17.85
CA LEU A 1 -5.08 -3.47 16.58
C LEU A 1 -3.66 -3.98 16.89
N PHE A 2 -3.51 -5.25 17.27
CA PHE A 2 -2.29 -5.93 17.75
C PHE A 2 -1.32 -5.25 18.76
N GLY A 3 -1.50 -3.98 19.15
CA GLY A 3 -0.68 -3.29 20.14
C GLY A 3 0.82 -3.30 19.82
N VAL A 4 1.19 -3.49 18.53
CA VAL A 4 2.58 -3.77 18.17
C VAL A 4 3.43 -2.52 18.36
N GLU A 5 2.90 -1.33 18.05
CA GLU A 5 3.39 -0.01 18.51
C GLU A 5 2.28 1.05 18.33
N ASP A 6 1.52 1.35 19.38
CA ASP A 6 0.40 2.31 19.30
C ASP A 6 0.85 3.71 18.87
N ASN A 7 2.06 4.13 19.31
CA ASN A 7 2.66 5.41 18.93
C ASN A 7 3.09 5.48 17.46
N LEU A 8 3.29 4.33 16.81
CA LEU A 8 3.71 4.25 15.41
C LEU A 8 2.59 3.76 14.49
N THR A 9 1.36 3.68 15.01
CA THR A 9 0.17 3.31 14.25
C THR A 9 -0.60 4.55 13.85
N ASN A 10 -0.83 4.70 12.55
CA ASN A 10 -1.42 5.88 11.97
C ASN A 10 -2.74 5.53 11.31
N LEU A 11 -3.79 6.27 11.66
CA LEU A 11 -5.12 6.10 11.10
C LEU A 11 -5.33 7.10 9.96
N TYR A 12 -5.91 6.62 8.86
CA TYR A 12 -6.25 7.50 7.74
C TYR A 12 -7.46 6.96 6.97
N THR A 13 -8.06 7.80 6.14
CA THR A 13 -9.15 7.40 5.24
C THR A 13 -8.72 7.67 3.80
N SER A 14 -8.81 6.66 2.94
CA SER A 14 -8.60 6.84 1.51
C SER A 14 -9.93 6.97 0.79
N ALA A 15 -10.31 8.18 0.40
CA ALA A 15 -11.48 8.39 -0.46
C ALA A 15 -11.27 7.81 -1.87
N GLU A 16 -10.04 7.90 -2.39
CA GLU A 16 -9.64 7.36 -3.69
C GLU A 16 -9.84 5.85 -3.77
N TRP A 17 -9.43 5.12 -2.73
CA TRP A 17 -9.49 3.66 -2.72
C TRP A 17 -10.65 3.07 -1.90
N GLY A 18 -11.37 3.91 -1.15
CA GLY A 18 -12.64 3.57 -0.51
C GLY A 18 -12.54 2.74 0.76
N TYR A 19 -11.55 3.02 1.60
CA TYR A 19 -11.34 2.33 2.86
C TYR A 19 -10.93 3.29 3.99
N HIS A 20 -11.19 2.89 5.23
CA HIS A 20 -10.44 3.36 6.39
C HIS A 20 -9.22 2.46 6.54
N ALA A 21 -8.12 3.01 7.07
CA ALA A 21 -6.89 2.25 7.20
C ALA A 21 -6.14 2.59 8.48
N ALA A 22 -5.35 1.63 8.92
CA ALA A 22 -4.38 1.77 9.99
C ALA A 22 -3.04 1.18 9.52
N ILE A 23 -1.99 1.99 9.49
CA ILE A 23 -0.65 1.55 9.13
C ILE A 23 0.29 1.65 10.34
N THR A 24 0.91 0.53 10.69
CA THR A 24 1.91 0.44 11.77
C THR A 24 3.29 0.33 11.15
N TRP A 25 4.20 1.23 11.54
CA TRP A 25 5.59 1.24 11.09
C TRP A 25 6.49 0.54 12.11
N PHE A 26 7.40 -0.33 11.65
CA PHE A 26 8.35 -1.01 12.54
C PHE A 26 9.63 -0.19 12.80
N GLU A 27 10.00 0.70 11.86
CA GLU A 27 10.96 1.77 12.12
C GLU A 27 10.47 3.08 11.50
N ALA A 28 10.13 4.05 12.35
CA ALA A 28 9.51 5.32 11.97
C ALA A 28 10.51 6.45 11.70
N LYS A 29 11.79 6.15 11.47
CA LYS A 29 12.81 7.15 11.12
C LYS A 29 12.82 7.39 9.61
N LYS A 30 13.04 8.64 9.18
CA LYS A 30 13.31 8.96 7.77
C LYS A 30 14.54 8.21 7.28
N GLY A 31 14.48 7.67 6.06
CA GLY A 31 15.55 6.89 5.45
C GLY A 31 15.70 5.45 5.97
N ALA A 32 14.87 5.00 6.92
CA ALA A 32 14.84 3.60 7.37
C ALA A 32 14.02 2.71 6.41
N PRO A 33 14.19 1.37 6.44
CA PRO A 33 13.36 0.45 5.66
C PRO A 33 11.86 0.70 5.85
N LEU A 34 11.08 0.61 4.76
CA LEU A 34 9.62 0.87 4.75
C LEU A 34 8.77 -0.29 5.27
N ASP A 35 9.31 -1.04 6.23
CA ASP A 35 8.66 -2.19 6.81
C ASP A 35 7.48 -1.72 7.67
N SER A 36 6.29 -2.14 7.25
CA SER A 36 5.03 -1.72 7.83
C SER A 36 3.97 -2.79 7.66
N LEU A 37 2.92 -2.71 8.47
CA LEU A 37 1.73 -3.52 8.33
C LEU A 37 0.51 -2.60 8.24
N GLU A 38 -0.23 -2.73 7.15
CA GLU A 38 -1.39 -1.90 6.85
C GLU A 38 -2.67 -2.74 6.89
N TYR A 39 -3.64 -2.25 7.66
CA TYR A 39 -4.98 -2.81 7.80
C TYR A 39 -5.96 -1.95 7.05
N LEU A 40 -6.82 -2.57 6.26
CA LEU A 40 -7.81 -1.89 5.43
C LEU A 40 -9.21 -2.34 5.85
N ASP A 41 -10.08 -1.37 6.13
CA ASP A 41 -11.50 -1.55 6.37
C ASP A 41 -12.30 -0.86 5.24
N PRO A 42 -12.67 -1.61 4.18
CA PRO A 42 -13.31 -1.04 3.01
C PRO A 42 -14.77 -0.65 3.27
N HIS A 43 -15.10 0.64 3.10
CA HIS A 43 -16.47 1.16 3.16
C HIS A 43 -17.12 1.32 1.76
N GLN A 44 -16.33 1.28 0.68
CA GLN A 44 -16.81 1.22 -0.70
C GLN A 44 -16.55 -0.18 -1.28
N HIS A 45 -17.56 -1.05 -1.15
CA HIS A 45 -17.39 -2.48 -1.44
C HIS A 45 -17.18 -2.83 -2.92
N GLU A 46 -17.51 -1.91 -3.82
CA GLU A 46 -17.27 -2.02 -5.26
C GLU A 46 -15.79 -1.83 -5.65
N LYS A 47 -14.97 -1.23 -4.78
CA LYS A 47 -13.53 -1.00 -4.99
C LYS A 47 -12.68 -2.21 -4.62
N ALA A 48 -11.38 -2.16 -4.93
CA ALA A 48 -10.52 -3.34 -4.96
C ALA A 48 -10.44 -4.11 -3.63
N ALA A 49 -10.24 -3.42 -2.50
CA ALA A 49 -10.23 -4.03 -1.17
C ALA A 49 -11.62 -4.61 -0.80
N GLY A 50 -12.70 -3.91 -1.14
CA GLY A 50 -14.07 -4.39 -0.96
C GLY A 50 -14.37 -5.66 -1.75
N ARG A 51 -13.97 -5.70 -3.02
CA ARG A 51 -14.08 -6.88 -3.88
C ARG A 51 -13.27 -8.06 -3.37
N PHE A 52 -12.08 -7.80 -2.81
CA PHE A 52 -11.27 -8.84 -2.16
C PHE A 52 -11.99 -9.41 -0.94
N LEU A 53 -12.48 -8.55 -0.04
CA LEU A 53 -13.19 -8.98 1.16
C LEU A 53 -14.41 -9.85 0.80
N LYS A 54 -15.18 -9.44 -0.21
CA LYS A 54 -16.30 -10.22 -0.78
C LYS A 54 -15.84 -11.58 -1.33
N LYS A 55 -14.73 -11.63 -2.08
CA LYS A 55 -14.17 -12.88 -2.63
C LYS A 55 -13.73 -13.85 -1.53
N THR A 56 -13.39 -13.34 -0.34
CA THR A 56 -12.98 -14.13 0.83
C THR A 56 -14.13 -14.44 1.80
N ASP A 57 -15.39 -14.27 1.38
CA ASP A 57 -16.57 -14.45 2.23
C ASP A 57 -16.50 -13.65 3.54
N GLY A 58 -15.95 -12.43 3.48
CA GLY A 58 -15.80 -11.55 4.64
C GLY A 58 -14.69 -11.92 5.61
N ARG A 59 -13.89 -12.97 5.36
CA ARG A 59 -12.82 -13.41 6.27
C ARG A 59 -11.61 -12.47 6.30
N GLY A 60 -11.36 -11.76 5.20
CA GLY A 60 -10.16 -10.96 5.02
C GLY A 60 -8.92 -11.80 4.75
N GLY A 61 -7.74 -11.17 4.80
CA GLY A 61 -6.45 -11.81 4.54
C GLY A 61 -5.42 -10.84 3.97
N ILE A 62 -4.24 -11.36 3.60
CA ILE A 62 -3.22 -10.57 2.91
C ILE A 62 -3.71 -10.29 1.48
N TYR A 63 -4.14 -9.05 1.27
CA TYR A 63 -4.68 -8.56 0.00
C TYR A 63 -3.57 -8.13 -0.97
N MET A 64 -2.52 -7.50 -0.45
CA MET A 64 -1.47 -6.84 -1.23
C MET A 64 -0.15 -6.83 -0.47
N SER A 65 0.95 -6.80 -1.21
CA SER A 65 2.27 -6.38 -0.71
C SER A 65 2.77 -5.23 -1.56
N THR A 66 3.57 -4.34 -0.98
CA THR A 66 4.20 -3.23 -1.71
C THR A 66 5.71 -3.36 -1.62
N VAL A 67 6.39 -3.19 -2.75
CA VAL A 67 7.86 -3.12 -2.82
C VAL A 67 8.30 -1.73 -3.26
N HIS A 68 9.45 -1.32 -2.75
CA HIS A 68 10.00 0.01 -2.98
C HIS A 68 11.25 -0.09 -3.84
N THR A 69 11.36 0.75 -4.88
CA THR A 69 12.47 0.67 -5.84
C THR A 69 12.66 1.98 -6.61
N PRO A 70 13.90 2.38 -6.95
CA PRO A 70 14.16 3.45 -7.92
C PRO A 70 13.86 3.04 -9.37
N ASP A 71 13.66 1.75 -9.65
CA ASP A 71 13.57 1.20 -11.00
C ASP A 71 12.11 0.97 -11.44
N LEU A 72 11.17 1.80 -10.97
CA LEU A 72 9.73 1.65 -11.24
C LEU A 72 9.44 1.56 -12.75
N GLU A 73 10.00 2.49 -13.54
CA GLU A 73 9.77 2.52 -14.99
C GLU A 73 10.35 1.30 -15.70
N GLU A 74 11.49 0.78 -15.23
CA GLU A 74 12.07 -0.44 -15.79
C GLU A 74 11.21 -1.67 -15.46
N ILE A 75 10.72 -1.78 -14.22
CA ILE A 75 9.83 -2.86 -13.80
C ILE A 75 8.53 -2.80 -14.61
N LYS A 76 7.94 -1.62 -14.76
CA LYS A 76 6.76 -1.41 -15.61
C LYS A 76 7.01 -1.91 -17.03
N ALA A 77 8.09 -1.46 -17.67
CA ALA A 77 8.43 -1.87 -19.04
C ALA A 77 8.60 -3.39 -19.15
N ARG A 78 9.26 -4.04 -18.18
CA ARG A 78 9.41 -5.50 -18.14
C ARG A 78 8.06 -6.23 -17.99
N VAL A 79 7.17 -5.73 -17.13
CA VAL A 79 5.83 -6.32 -16.93
C VAL A 79 4.99 -6.19 -18.20
N GLU A 80 4.97 -5.00 -18.81
CA GLU A 80 4.24 -4.73 -20.04
C GLU A 80 4.75 -5.59 -21.21
N ALA A 81 6.08 -5.67 -21.39
CA ALA A 81 6.70 -6.44 -22.47
C ALA A 81 6.44 -7.96 -22.41
N THR A 82 6.14 -8.49 -21.23
CA THR A 82 5.98 -9.94 -21.00
C THR A 82 4.52 -10.38 -20.88
N GLY A 83 3.57 -9.54 -21.31
CA GLY A 83 2.14 -9.90 -21.40
C GLY A 83 1.20 -9.00 -20.59
N GLY A 84 1.61 -7.77 -20.26
CA GLY A 84 0.77 -6.80 -19.57
C GLY A 84 0.46 -7.14 -18.11
N GLY A 85 -0.62 -6.55 -17.59
CA GLY A 85 -1.01 -6.69 -16.18
C GLY A 85 -0.37 -5.65 -15.25
N TRP A 86 0.10 -4.54 -15.82
CA TRP A 86 0.43 -3.33 -15.08
C TRP A 86 -0.79 -2.41 -15.00
N GLU A 87 -1.07 -1.86 -13.83
CA GLU A 87 -2.05 -0.80 -13.61
C GLU A 87 -1.37 0.34 -12.86
N GLY A 88 -1.36 1.55 -13.43
CA GLY A 88 -0.70 2.72 -12.82
C GLY A 88 -1.64 3.50 -11.90
N ALA A 89 -1.10 4.07 -10.83
CA ALA A 89 -1.80 5.10 -10.08
C ALA A 89 -1.85 6.42 -10.87
N PRO A 90 -2.85 7.29 -10.64
CA PRO A 90 -3.05 8.53 -11.42
C PRO A 90 -1.87 9.52 -11.43
N LYS A 91 -0.91 9.38 -10.52
CA LYS A 91 0.24 10.28 -10.34
C LYS A 91 1.60 9.66 -10.65
N GLY A 92 1.64 8.44 -11.19
CA GLY A 92 2.87 7.79 -11.69
C GLY A 92 3.89 7.35 -10.63
N SER A 93 3.73 7.70 -9.35
CA SER A 93 4.63 7.28 -8.27
C SER A 93 4.35 5.88 -7.72
N LEU A 94 3.29 5.23 -8.19
CA LEU A 94 2.84 3.90 -7.76
C LEU A 94 2.27 3.16 -8.96
N GLY A 95 2.56 1.86 -9.05
CA GLY A 95 1.90 0.95 -9.96
C GLY A 95 1.66 -0.40 -9.33
N PHE A 96 0.81 -1.19 -9.97
CA PHE A 96 0.34 -2.47 -9.47
C PHE A 96 0.55 -3.55 -10.52
N ILE A 97 1.12 -4.67 -10.10
CA ILE A 97 1.23 -5.88 -10.89
C ILE A 97 0.06 -6.79 -10.53
N HIS A 98 -0.75 -7.12 -11.54
CA HIS A 98 -2.00 -7.85 -11.38
C HIS A 98 -1.78 -9.24 -10.74
N PRO A 99 -2.63 -9.71 -9.80
CA PRO A 99 -2.46 -10.96 -9.06
C PRO A 99 -2.25 -12.23 -9.91
N ARG A 100 -2.74 -12.24 -11.15
CA ARG A 100 -2.53 -13.34 -12.12
C ARG A 100 -1.05 -13.53 -12.50
N ARG A 101 -0.21 -12.50 -12.30
CA ARG A 101 1.23 -12.50 -12.58
C ARG A 101 2.05 -12.96 -11.37
N THR A 102 1.45 -12.92 -10.18
CA THR A 102 2.11 -13.00 -8.87
C THR A 102 1.43 -14.05 -7.98
N TYR A 103 0.93 -15.12 -8.60
CA TYR A 103 0.33 -16.29 -7.93
C TYR A 103 -0.78 -15.94 -6.90
N GLY A 104 -1.54 -14.88 -7.16
CA GLY A 104 -2.70 -14.50 -6.37
C GLY A 104 -2.53 -13.30 -5.43
N LEU A 105 -1.32 -12.72 -5.31
CA LEU A 105 -1.06 -11.55 -4.48
C LEU A 105 -0.99 -10.26 -5.32
N LEU A 106 -1.75 -9.21 -5.00
CA LEU A 106 -1.54 -7.91 -5.65
C LEU A 106 -0.18 -7.35 -5.22
N LEU A 107 0.66 -6.93 -6.16
CA LEU A 107 1.97 -6.36 -5.84
C LEU A 107 2.02 -4.89 -6.24
N GLY A 108 2.07 -4.00 -5.26
CA GLY A 108 2.37 -2.59 -5.46
C GLY A 108 3.87 -2.37 -5.66
N VAL A 109 4.24 -1.45 -6.54
CA VAL A 109 5.62 -1.02 -6.79
C VAL A 109 5.64 0.49 -6.73
N THR A 110 6.50 1.08 -5.90
CA THR A 110 6.56 2.54 -5.70
C THR A 110 7.98 3.01 -5.41
N TYR A 111 8.22 4.31 -5.54
CA TYR A 111 9.50 4.90 -5.15
C TYR A 111 9.62 4.99 -3.62
N PHE A 112 10.79 4.65 -3.09
CA PHE A 112 11.08 4.75 -1.65
C PHE A 112 10.79 6.16 -1.13
N ASP A 113 11.37 7.18 -1.78
CA ASP A 113 11.26 8.58 -1.34
C ASP A 113 9.81 9.09 -1.33
N SER A 114 8.93 8.57 -2.20
CA SER A 114 7.53 9.00 -2.27
C SER A 114 6.73 8.60 -1.02
N ILE A 115 7.08 7.47 -0.40
CA ILE A 115 6.45 7.00 0.83
C ILE A 115 7.21 7.53 2.05
N ASP A 116 8.55 7.46 2.02
CA ASP A 116 9.39 7.92 3.14
C ASP A 116 9.22 9.40 3.44
N ALA A 117 9.05 10.26 2.42
CA ALA A 117 8.77 11.69 2.63
C ALA A 117 7.49 11.93 3.44
N ARG A 118 6.46 11.09 3.28
CA ARG A 118 5.18 11.18 3.98
C ARG A 118 5.10 10.37 5.26
N ARG A 119 6.10 9.52 5.52
CA ARG A 119 6.15 8.67 6.70
C ARG A 119 6.08 9.53 7.98
N PRO A 120 5.19 9.21 8.92
CA PRO A 120 5.16 9.83 10.24
C PRO A 120 6.37 9.36 11.07
N THR A 121 6.94 10.27 11.85
CA THR A 121 8.05 9.99 12.77
C THR A 121 7.62 10.32 14.21
N PRO A 122 8.38 9.91 15.25
CA PRO A 122 8.08 10.33 16.61
C PRO A 122 8.01 11.86 16.80
N GLU A 123 8.79 12.61 16.01
CA GLU A 123 8.81 14.08 16.01
C GLU A 123 7.68 14.69 15.17
N GLU A 124 7.25 14.00 14.12
CA GLU A 124 6.18 14.42 13.20
C GLU A 124 5.11 13.31 13.06
N PRO A 125 4.34 13.01 14.11
CA PRO A 125 3.43 11.86 14.13
C PRO A 125 2.26 12.01 13.13
N ASP A 126 1.90 13.23 12.73
CA ASP A 126 0.75 13.49 11.86
C ASP A 126 1.10 13.64 10.37
N ALA A 127 2.35 13.34 9.96
CA ALA A 127 2.82 13.58 8.59
C ALA A 127 2.06 12.77 7.51
N TRP A 128 1.40 11.66 7.89
CA TRP A 128 0.72 10.76 6.96
C TRP A 128 -0.64 11.28 6.46
N GLY A 129 -1.35 12.10 7.27
CA GLY A 129 -2.77 12.40 7.12
C GLY A 129 -3.15 13.84 6.74
N ASN A 130 -2.18 14.74 6.52
CA ASN A 130 -2.44 16.16 6.24
C ASN A 130 -2.82 16.48 4.77
N HIS A 131 -3.68 15.68 4.14
CA HIS A 131 -4.20 15.92 2.77
C HIS A 131 -5.66 15.52 2.59
#